data_AF-B8YPL6-F1
#
_entry.id   AF-B8YPL6-F1
#
_cell.length_a   1.000
_cell.length_b   1.000
_cell.length_c   1.000
_cell.angle_alpha   90.00
_cell.angle_beta   90.00
_cell.angle_gamma   90.00
#
_symmetry.space_group_name_H-M   'P 1'
#
loop_
_entity.id
_entity.type
_entity.pdbx_description
1 polymer ?
#
loop_
_entity_poly.entity_id
_entity_poly.type
_entity_poly.pdbx_seq_one_letter_code
_entity_poly.pdbx_strand_id
1 'polypeptide(L)'
;MRTQALAFLSLATLFFGAFAEDCGSQAGGALCPGGLCCSKFGFCDTTADYCGTGCQSQCSGSTPTPTPSGGGGAVGSLISQDQFEQILKHRNDASCPANGFYTYVAFVNAANSFSGFASTGDTNTRKKEIAAFLGQTSHETTGGWAAAPDGPYAWGYCYKQEQGDPPAYCESNPTWPCAAGKKYYGRGPMQISYNYNYGPAGQAIGVDLLNNPDLVATDPVISFKTAIWFWMTAQSPKPSCHDVITGAWSPSDADSAAGRVPGYGVITNIINGGLECGKGTDARVADRIGFYQRYCQIVEVSPGDNLDCYNQRPFNA
;
A
#
# COMPACT_ATOMS: atom_id res chain seq x y z
N MET A 1 -50.21 61.14 25.64
CA MET A 1 -50.90 60.17 24.76
C MET A 1 -50.35 60.32 23.36
N ARG A 2 -49.48 59.42 22.91
CA ARG A 2 -48.94 59.42 21.54
C ARG A 2 -49.05 58.00 20.99
N THR A 3 -50.00 57.82 20.10
CA THR A 3 -50.14 56.66 19.22
C THR A 3 -49.86 57.14 17.81
N GLN A 4 -48.97 56.45 17.10
CA GLN A 4 -49.28 55.74 15.86
C GLN A 4 -48.01 55.04 15.36
N ALA A 5 -48.10 53.72 15.29
CA ALA A 5 -47.07 52.83 14.79
C ALA A 5 -47.10 52.82 13.25
N LEU A 6 -45.95 53.04 12.63
CA LEU A 6 -45.71 52.78 11.21
C LEU A 6 -44.77 51.58 11.12
N ALA A 7 -45.33 50.44 10.73
CA ALA A 7 -44.58 49.22 10.44
C ALA A 7 -43.96 49.35 9.04
N PHE A 8 -42.63 49.38 8.95
CA PHE A 8 -41.89 49.20 7.71
C PHE A 8 -41.69 47.69 7.49
N LEU A 9 -42.37 47.15 6.49
CA LEU A 9 -42.21 45.77 6.02
C LEU A 9 -40.99 45.74 5.07
N SER A 10 -39.84 45.26 5.54
CA SER A 10 -38.66 45.03 4.71
C SER A 10 -38.86 43.74 3.89
N LEU A 11 -39.08 43.89 2.58
CA LEU A 11 -39.17 42.79 1.63
C LEU A 11 -37.76 42.22 1.38
N ALA A 12 -37.43 41.09 2.03
CA ALA A 12 -36.21 40.35 1.74
C ALA A 12 -36.42 39.51 0.47
N THR A 13 -35.84 39.95 -0.65
CA THR A 13 -35.76 39.18 -1.89
C THR A 13 -34.79 38.01 -1.72
N LEU A 14 -35.33 36.81 -1.56
CA LEU A 14 -34.58 35.55 -1.66
C LEU A 14 -34.13 35.37 -3.12
N PHE A 15 -32.85 35.62 -3.38
CA PHE A 15 -32.19 35.12 -4.59
C PHE A 15 -32.13 33.59 -4.49
N PHE A 16 -33.07 32.90 -5.11
CA PHE A 16 -32.85 31.51 -5.50
C PHE A 16 -31.80 31.53 -6.60
N GLY A 17 -30.56 31.13 -6.26
CA GLY A 17 -29.58 30.81 -7.28
C GLY A 17 -30.18 29.72 -8.16
N ALA A 18 -30.43 30.04 -9.42
CA ALA A 18 -30.66 29.02 -10.43
C ALA A 18 -29.36 28.21 -10.51
N PHE A 19 -29.35 27.01 -9.93
CA PHE A 19 -28.31 26.04 -10.21
C PHE A 19 -28.46 25.70 -11.69
N ALA A 20 -27.54 26.21 -12.52
CA ALA A 20 -27.52 25.84 -13.93
C ALA A 20 -27.29 24.32 -13.99
N GLU A 21 -28.17 23.63 -14.70
CA GLU A 21 -28.04 22.21 -14.94
C GLU A 21 -26.83 21.94 -15.86
N ASP A 22 -26.03 20.94 -15.51
CA ASP A 22 -24.74 20.63 -16.14
C ASP A 22 -24.87 19.77 -17.42
N CYS A 23 -25.98 19.05 -17.57
CA CYS A 23 -26.15 18.06 -18.64
C CYS A 23 -27.62 17.80 -19.01
N GLY A 24 -27.84 17.02 -20.07
CA GLY A 24 -29.16 16.52 -20.44
C GLY A 24 -30.03 17.57 -21.12
N SER A 25 -31.33 17.31 -21.19
CA SER A 25 -32.30 18.15 -21.92
C SER A 25 -32.37 19.60 -21.38
N GLN A 26 -32.08 19.78 -20.10
CA GLN A 26 -32.00 21.08 -19.42
C GLN A 26 -30.78 21.89 -19.88
N ALA A 27 -29.70 21.22 -20.27
CA ALA A 27 -28.46 21.81 -20.76
C ALA A 27 -28.28 21.64 -22.28
N GLY A 28 -29.37 21.64 -23.05
CA GLY A 28 -29.32 21.55 -24.52
C GLY A 28 -28.77 20.22 -25.06
N GLY A 29 -28.85 19.15 -24.28
CA GLY A 29 -28.31 17.84 -24.61
C GLY A 29 -26.81 17.67 -24.28
N ALA A 30 -26.23 18.56 -23.48
CA ALA A 30 -24.85 18.45 -23.05
C ALA A 30 -24.58 17.11 -22.34
N LEU A 31 -23.42 16.51 -22.64
CA LEU A 31 -22.94 15.29 -21.98
C LEU A 31 -22.09 15.67 -20.77
N CYS A 32 -22.11 14.82 -19.74
CA CYS A 32 -21.26 15.06 -18.59
C CYS A 32 -19.77 14.85 -18.92
N PRO A 33 -18.88 15.72 -18.43
CA PRO A 33 -17.45 15.53 -18.56
C PRO A 33 -17.02 14.24 -17.85
N GLY A 34 -15.98 13.59 -18.35
CA GLY A 34 -15.46 12.35 -17.75
C GLY A 34 -16.47 11.21 -17.72
N GLY A 35 -17.37 11.09 -18.71
CA GLY A 35 -18.24 9.91 -18.83
C GLY A 35 -19.23 9.69 -17.68
N LEU A 36 -19.48 10.71 -16.84
CA LEU A 36 -20.41 10.60 -15.71
C LEU A 36 -21.86 10.44 -16.18
N CYS A 37 -22.72 9.83 -15.37
CA CYS A 37 -24.13 9.73 -15.70
C CYS A 37 -24.81 11.09 -15.56
N CYS A 38 -25.66 11.43 -16.54
CA CYS A 38 -26.54 12.59 -16.43
C CYS A 38 -27.87 12.18 -15.81
N SER A 39 -28.16 12.67 -14.60
CA SER A 39 -29.40 12.35 -13.89
C SER A 39 -30.64 12.90 -14.60
N LYS A 40 -31.82 12.45 -14.17
CA LYS A 40 -33.11 12.99 -14.63
C LYS A 40 -33.29 14.50 -14.39
N PHE A 41 -32.47 15.08 -13.52
CA PHE A 41 -32.49 16.49 -13.15
C PHE A 41 -31.40 17.32 -13.84
N GLY A 42 -30.58 16.71 -14.69
CA GLY A 42 -29.56 17.43 -15.46
C GLY A 42 -28.25 17.69 -14.70
N PHE A 43 -27.89 16.80 -13.76
CA PHE A 43 -26.63 16.87 -13.02
C PHE A 43 -25.76 15.64 -13.26
N CYS A 44 -24.44 15.80 -13.10
CA CYS A 44 -23.43 14.80 -13.42
C CYS A 44 -22.87 14.10 -12.19
N ASP A 45 -23.01 12.78 -12.09
CA ASP A 45 -22.41 11.96 -11.01
C ASP A 45 -22.30 10.47 -11.44
N THR A 46 -21.78 9.62 -10.57
CA THR A 46 -21.63 8.16 -10.74
C THR A 46 -22.58 7.32 -9.88
N THR A 47 -23.35 7.96 -8.98
CA THR A 47 -24.20 7.24 -8.02
C THR A 47 -25.47 6.68 -8.70
N ALA A 48 -26.10 5.69 -8.05
CA ALA A 48 -27.30 5.03 -8.58
C ALA A 48 -28.46 6.01 -8.84
N ASP A 49 -28.55 7.11 -8.10
CA ASP A 49 -29.58 8.15 -8.29
C ASP A 49 -29.42 8.90 -9.62
N TYR A 50 -28.21 8.91 -10.19
CA TYR A 50 -27.85 9.61 -11.42
C TYR A 50 -27.77 8.67 -12.62
N CYS A 51 -27.28 7.44 -12.40
CA CYS A 51 -27.15 6.40 -13.42
C CYS A 51 -28.39 5.50 -13.57
N GLY A 52 -29.30 5.54 -12.60
CA GLY A 52 -30.48 4.67 -12.53
C GLY A 52 -31.69 5.18 -13.33
N THR A 53 -32.88 4.86 -12.82
CA THR A 53 -34.15 5.17 -13.47
C THR A 53 -34.31 6.66 -13.76
N GLY A 54 -34.41 7.02 -15.05
CA GLY A 54 -34.56 8.40 -15.50
C GLY A 54 -33.26 9.08 -15.91
N CYS A 55 -32.12 8.38 -15.89
CA CYS A 55 -30.88 8.89 -16.48
C CYS A 55 -31.09 9.32 -17.95
N GLN A 56 -30.55 10.48 -18.31
CA GLN A 56 -30.74 11.12 -19.61
C GLN A 56 -29.65 10.75 -20.64
N SER A 57 -28.40 10.58 -20.20
CA SER A 57 -27.27 10.26 -21.07
C SER A 57 -26.11 9.63 -20.31
N GLN A 58 -25.26 8.86 -21.01
CA GLN A 58 -24.11 8.13 -20.42
C GLN A 58 -24.52 7.10 -19.35
N CYS A 59 -25.77 6.63 -19.40
CA CYS A 59 -26.38 5.74 -18.42
C CYS A 59 -25.82 4.31 -18.43
N SER A 60 -25.15 3.94 -19.53
CA SER A 60 -24.57 2.62 -19.78
C SER A 60 -23.10 2.69 -20.22
N GLY A 61 -22.50 3.88 -20.26
CA GLY A 61 -21.23 4.13 -20.95
C GLY A 61 -20.08 4.46 -20.01
N SER A 62 -19.04 3.62 -20.06
CA SER A 62 -17.62 3.92 -19.82
C SER A 62 -17.32 4.84 -18.65
N THR A 63 -17.30 4.24 -17.47
CA THR A 63 -16.62 4.80 -16.30
C THR A 63 -15.18 5.27 -16.67
N PRO A 64 -14.74 6.50 -16.35
CA PRO A 64 -13.47 6.60 -15.65
C PRO A 64 -13.72 5.83 -14.38
N THR A 65 -13.09 4.66 -14.27
CA THR A 65 -13.36 3.67 -13.23
C THR A 65 -13.60 4.40 -11.89
N PRO A 66 -14.84 4.48 -11.37
CA PRO A 66 -15.03 4.82 -9.98
C PRO A 66 -14.27 3.74 -9.26
N THR A 67 -13.23 4.15 -8.53
CA THR A 67 -12.49 3.25 -7.66
C THR A 67 -13.53 2.39 -6.97
N PRO A 68 -13.47 1.05 -7.08
CA PRO A 68 -14.34 0.23 -6.29
C PRO A 68 -14.16 0.71 -4.86
N SER A 69 -15.23 1.25 -4.27
CA SER A 69 -15.50 0.98 -2.86
C SER A 69 -15.73 -0.53 -2.78
N GLY A 70 -14.66 -1.31 -3.06
CA GLY A 70 -14.56 -2.70 -2.72
C GLY A 70 -14.71 -2.68 -1.23
N GLY A 71 -15.83 -3.25 -0.76
CA GLY A 71 -16.20 -3.28 0.64
C GLY A 71 -14.93 -3.51 1.44
N GLY A 72 -14.55 -2.48 2.22
CA GLY A 72 -13.31 -2.49 2.94
C GLY A 72 -13.29 -3.76 3.75
N GLY A 73 -12.50 -4.74 3.32
CA GLY A 73 -12.15 -5.86 4.17
C GLY A 73 -11.51 -5.32 5.44
N ALA A 74 -11.19 -6.19 6.40
CA ALA A 74 -10.62 -5.78 7.69
C ALA A 74 -9.53 -4.69 7.55
N VAL A 75 -8.67 -4.81 6.54
CA VAL A 75 -7.61 -3.83 6.24
C VAL A 75 -8.11 -2.46 5.76
N GLY A 76 -9.11 -2.41 4.86
CA GLY A 76 -9.64 -1.14 4.34
C GLY A 76 -10.36 -0.28 5.38
N SER A 77 -10.74 -0.88 6.52
CA SER A 77 -11.27 -0.15 7.68
C SER A 77 -10.19 0.43 8.61
N LEU A 78 -8.92 -0.01 8.44
CA LEU A 78 -7.79 0.40 9.26
C LEU A 78 -6.94 1.49 8.61
N ILE A 79 -6.86 1.46 7.28
CA ILE A 79 -6.17 2.45 6.44
C ILE A 79 -7.10 2.86 5.31
N SER A 80 -7.47 4.15 5.26
CA SER A 80 -8.29 4.66 4.16
C SER A 80 -7.48 4.77 2.86
N GLN A 81 -8.18 4.90 1.73
CA GLN A 81 -7.51 5.20 0.47
C GLN A 81 -6.70 6.50 0.57
N ASP A 82 -7.25 7.56 1.16
CA ASP A 82 -6.53 8.83 1.34
C ASP A 82 -5.25 8.68 2.17
N GLN A 83 -5.28 7.87 3.23
CA GLN A 83 -4.09 7.57 4.02
C GLN A 83 -3.06 6.77 3.21
N PHE A 84 -3.49 5.80 2.40
CA PHE A 84 -2.60 5.06 1.50
C PHE A 84 -1.96 5.98 0.46
N GLU A 85 -2.75 6.88 -0.14
CA GLU A 85 -2.26 7.89 -1.10
C GLU A 85 -1.31 8.89 -0.42
N GLN A 86 -1.57 9.27 0.84
CA GLN A 86 -0.66 10.12 1.61
C GLN A 86 0.65 9.40 1.98
N ILE A 87 0.57 8.11 2.34
CA ILE A 87 1.73 7.27 2.65
C ILE A 87 2.61 7.15 1.41
N LEU A 88 2.04 6.77 0.26
CA LEU A 88 2.79 6.56 -0.98
C LEU A 88 2.63 7.71 -1.99
N LYS A 89 2.81 8.94 -1.49
CA LYS A 89 2.48 10.20 -2.17
C LYS A 89 3.10 10.33 -3.57
N HIS A 90 4.38 9.98 -3.71
CA HIS A 90 5.13 10.21 -4.96
C HIS A 90 5.34 8.96 -5.82
N ARG A 91 4.71 7.82 -5.49
CA ARG A 91 4.88 6.57 -6.28
C ARG A 91 4.44 6.69 -7.74
N ASN A 92 3.52 7.62 -8.01
CA ASN A 92 2.98 7.92 -9.35
C ASN A 92 3.62 9.17 -9.98
N ASP A 93 4.76 9.64 -9.44
CA ASP A 93 5.55 10.66 -10.12
C ASP A 93 6.02 10.14 -11.48
N ALA A 94 6.15 11.03 -12.47
CA ALA A 94 6.62 10.67 -13.81
C ALA A 94 8.05 10.09 -13.81
N SER A 95 8.87 10.41 -12.80
CA SER A 95 10.22 9.85 -12.65
C SER A 95 10.23 8.43 -12.10
N CYS A 96 9.11 7.92 -11.58
CA CYS A 96 9.04 6.58 -11.00
C CYS A 96 8.72 5.52 -12.05
N PRO A 97 9.60 4.52 -12.29
CA PRO A 97 9.32 3.48 -13.29
C PRO A 97 8.10 2.60 -12.98
N ALA A 98 7.64 2.58 -11.72
CA ALA A 98 6.42 1.89 -11.31
C ALA A 98 5.16 2.78 -11.33
N ASN A 99 5.22 3.99 -11.90
CA ASN A 99 4.07 4.90 -11.97
C ASN A 99 2.80 4.20 -12.51
N GLY A 100 1.71 4.29 -11.75
CA GLY A 100 0.40 3.72 -12.09
C GLY A 100 0.26 2.22 -11.77
N PHE A 101 1.32 1.57 -11.29
CA PHE A 101 1.29 0.13 -11.00
C PHE A 101 0.65 -0.19 -9.64
N TYR A 102 1.10 0.45 -8.58
CA TYR A 102 0.66 0.14 -7.21
C TYR A 102 -0.60 0.91 -6.83
N THR A 103 -1.72 0.20 -6.74
CA THR A 103 -3.02 0.81 -6.40
C THR A 103 -3.50 0.37 -5.02
N TYR A 104 -4.28 1.23 -4.37
CA TYR A 104 -4.93 0.90 -3.09
C TYR A 104 -5.80 -0.35 -3.20
N VAL A 105 -6.55 -0.48 -4.31
CA VAL A 105 -7.40 -1.66 -4.58
C VAL A 105 -6.57 -2.94 -4.67
N ALA A 106 -5.42 -2.90 -5.34
CA ALA A 106 -4.54 -4.06 -5.42
C ALA A 106 -3.98 -4.46 -4.05
N PHE A 107 -3.59 -3.47 -3.23
CA PHE A 107 -3.16 -3.70 -1.85
C PHE A 107 -4.26 -4.35 -1.01
N VAL A 108 -5.48 -3.80 -1.01
CA VAL A 108 -6.61 -4.36 -0.23
C VAL A 108 -6.99 -5.76 -0.70
N ASN A 109 -7.05 -6.00 -2.02
CA ASN A 109 -7.35 -7.32 -2.58
C ASN A 109 -6.29 -8.37 -2.21
N ALA A 110 -5.01 -7.99 -2.25
CA ALA A 110 -3.93 -8.87 -1.82
C ALA A 110 -4.01 -9.14 -0.31
N ALA A 111 -4.18 -8.10 0.51
CA ALA A 111 -4.28 -8.19 1.96
C ALA A 111 -5.42 -9.10 2.42
N ASN A 112 -6.60 -8.99 1.80
CA ASN A 112 -7.75 -9.84 2.10
C ASN A 112 -7.53 -11.33 1.77
N SER A 113 -6.46 -11.68 1.05
CA SER A 113 -6.09 -13.08 0.81
C SER A 113 -5.27 -13.70 1.97
N PHE A 114 -4.87 -12.92 2.97
CA PHE A 114 -4.08 -13.37 4.12
C PHE A 114 -4.81 -13.04 5.42
N SER A 115 -5.55 -14.01 5.95
CA SER A 115 -6.49 -13.79 7.06
C SER A 115 -5.87 -13.24 8.35
N GLY A 116 -4.57 -13.42 8.59
CA GLY A 116 -3.86 -12.87 9.75
C GLY A 116 -3.30 -11.45 9.55
N PHE A 117 -3.06 -11.02 8.31
CA PHE A 117 -2.42 -9.73 8.05
C PHE A 117 -3.34 -8.57 8.42
N ALA A 118 -2.89 -7.71 9.33
CA ALA A 118 -3.64 -6.57 9.85
C ALA A 118 -5.01 -6.94 10.45
N SER A 119 -5.15 -8.15 10.98
CA SER A 119 -6.34 -8.62 11.69
C SER A 119 -6.06 -9.15 13.11
N THR A 120 -4.77 -9.26 13.47
CA THR A 120 -4.29 -9.75 14.78
C THR A 120 -4.07 -8.61 15.78
N GLY A 121 -4.46 -8.80 17.03
CA GLY A 121 -4.29 -7.81 18.11
C GLY A 121 -5.34 -6.70 18.11
N ASP A 122 -5.09 -5.64 18.87
CA ASP A 122 -5.95 -4.45 18.92
C ASP A 122 -5.78 -3.56 17.66
N THR A 123 -6.64 -2.55 17.52
CA THR A 123 -6.62 -1.62 16.37
C THR A 123 -5.27 -0.96 16.16
N ASN A 124 -4.58 -0.57 17.23
CA ASN A 124 -3.26 0.07 17.14
C ASN A 124 -2.21 -0.91 16.63
N THR A 125 -2.25 -2.17 17.08
CA THR A 125 -1.38 -3.25 16.63
C THR A 125 -1.56 -3.51 15.14
N ARG A 126 -2.80 -3.57 14.65
CA ARG A 126 -3.09 -3.80 13.23
C ARG A 126 -2.64 -2.63 12.35
N LYS A 127 -2.88 -1.39 12.79
CA LYS A 127 -2.37 -0.18 12.10
C LYS A 127 -0.85 -0.13 12.08
N LYS A 128 -0.21 -0.49 13.20
CA LYS A 128 1.26 -0.56 13.32
C LYS A 128 1.84 -1.63 12.39
N GLU A 129 1.18 -2.79 12.25
CA GLU A 129 1.56 -3.79 11.25
C GLU A 129 1.52 -3.24 9.83
N ILE A 130 0.43 -2.55 9.44
CA ILE A 130 0.33 -1.91 8.12
C ILE A 130 1.47 -0.91 7.91
N ALA A 131 1.73 -0.04 8.89
CA ALA A 131 2.81 0.94 8.82
C ALA A 131 4.19 0.27 8.71
N ALA A 132 4.44 -0.81 9.47
CA ALA A 132 5.70 -1.55 9.43
C ALA A 132 5.91 -2.25 8.08
N PHE A 133 4.89 -2.93 7.58
CA PHE A 133 4.91 -3.58 6.27
C PHE A 133 5.20 -2.57 5.17
N LEU A 134 4.39 -1.50 5.09
CA LEU A 134 4.57 -0.45 4.08
C LEU A 134 5.93 0.23 4.23
N GLY A 135 6.43 0.41 5.46
CA GLY A 135 7.72 1.03 5.72
C GLY A 135 8.87 0.21 5.15
N GLN A 136 8.86 -1.10 5.39
CA GLN A 136 9.89 -1.99 4.88
C GLN A 136 9.84 -2.06 3.36
N THR A 137 8.66 -2.26 2.77
CA THR A 137 8.52 -2.36 1.32
C THR A 137 8.77 -1.03 0.61
N SER A 138 8.56 0.10 1.28
CA SER A 138 8.92 1.42 0.76
C SER A 138 10.42 1.60 0.65
N HIS A 139 11.19 1.11 1.63
CA HIS A 139 12.65 1.08 1.53
C HIS A 139 13.12 0.25 0.34
N GLU A 140 12.60 -0.98 0.17
CA GLU A 140 12.97 -1.87 -0.94
C GLU A 140 12.68 -1.27 -2.33
N THR A 141 11.80 -0.27 -2.40
CA THR A 141 11.32 0.32 -3.66
C THR A 141 11.49 1.84 -3.71
N THR A 142 12.34 2.39 -2.84
CA THR A 142 12.46 3.84 -2.66
C THR A 142 13.06 4.52 -3.89
N GLY A 143 12.45 5.62 -4.31
CA GLY A 143 13.02 6.60 -5.22
C GLY A 143 13.48 7.88 -4.49
N GLY A 144 13.50 7.87 -3.16
CA GLY A 144 13.77 9.05 -2.35
C GLY A 144 15.24 9.46 -2.35
N TRP A 145 15.48 10.76 -2.18
CA TRP A 145 16.79 11.34 -1.95
C TRP A 145 16.69 12.42 -0.85
N ALA A 146 17.83 12.86 -0.32
CA ALA A 146 17.87 13.75 0.85
C ALA A 146 17.07 15.05 0.69
N ALA A 147 17.00 15.60 -0.53
CA ALA A 147 16.29 16.84 -0.86
C ALA A 147 15.01 16.60 -1.68
N ALA A 148 14.44 15.39 -1.61
CA ALA A 148 13.23 15.07 -2.36
C ALA A 148 12.04 15.90 -1.88
N PRO A 149 11.11 16.29 -2.78
CA PRO A 149 9.84 16.90 -2.39
C PRO A 149 9.14 16.07 -1.31
N ASP A 150 8.69 16.73 -0.23
CA ASP A 150 8.10 16.09 0.97
C ASP A 150 9.04 15.14 1.75
N GLY A 151 10.34 15.19 1.48
CA GLY A 151 11.38 14.38 2.13
C GLY A 151 11.54 12.99 1.51
N PRO A 152 12.65 12.29 1.80
CA PRO A 152 12.96 10.98 1.19
C PRO A 152 11.89 9.93 1.47
N TYR A 153 11.21 10.01 2.62
CA TYR A 153 10.26 9.01 3.10
C TYR A 153 8.85 9.13 2.47
N ALA A 154 8.67 10.01 1.49
CA ALA A 154 7.44 10.12 0.68
C ALA A 154 7.54 9.41 -0.68
N TRP A 155 8.69 8.77 -0.95
CA TRP A 155 9.07 8.23 -2.26
C TRP A 155 9.20 6.69 -2.27
N GLY A 156 8.53 6.00 -1.34
CA GLY A 156 8.38 4.55 -1.40
C GLY A 156 7.58 4.12 -2.63
N TYR A 157 7.72 2.86 -3.06
CA TYR A 157 6.97 2.27 -4.17
C TYR A 157 7.25 2.91 -5.55
N CYS A 158 8.39 3.59 -5.70
CA CYS A 158 8.81 4.18 -6.97
C CYS A 158 9.26 3.12 -8.00
N TYR A 159 9.78 1.99 -7.50
CA TYR A 159 10.23 0.86 -8.32
C TYR A 159 9.41 -0.40 -8.07
N LYS A 160 9.37 -1.29 -9.07
CA LYS A 160 8.72 -2.61 -9.00
C LYS A 160 9.61 -3.78 -9.38
N GLN A 161 10.85 -3.49 -9.74
CA GLN A 161 11.86 -4.48 -10.06
C GLN A 161 13.25 -3.90 -9.84
N GLU A 162 14.22 -4.76 -9.59
CA GLU A 162 15.64 -4.43 -9.49
C GLU A 162 16.11 -3.70 -10.75
N GLN A 163 16.96 -2.69 -10.56
CA GLN A 163 17.42 -1.81 -11.64
C GLN A 163 18.70 -2.33 -12.29
N GLY A 164 18.95 -1.93 -13.54
CA GLY A 164 20.13 -2.32 -14.30
C GLY A 164 19.99 -3.67 -15.01
N ASP A 165 21.07 -4.47 -15.05
CA ASP A 165 21.08 -5.83 -15.58
C ASP A 165 21.38 -6.83 -14.46
N PRO A 166 20.37 -7.16 -13.63
CA PRO A 166 20.56 -8.09 -12.53
C PRO A 166 20.89 -9.51 -13.03
N PRO A 167 21.66 -10.28 -12.25
CA PRO A 167 21.91 -11.69 -12.54
C PRO A 167 20.58 -12.48 -12.50
N ALA A 168 20.64 -13.75 -12.90
CA ALA A 168 19.44 -14.58 -12.94
C ALA A 168 18.89 -14.91 -11.54
N TYR A 169 19.68 -14.75 -10.47
CA TYR A 169 19.35 -15.19 -9.11
C TYR A 169 18.80 -16.63 -9.10
N CYS A 170 19.47 -17.50 -9.85
CA CYS A 170 19.13 -18.90 -9.96
C CYS A 170 20.13 -19.72 -9.15
N GLU A 171 19.64 -20.40 -8.12
CA GLU A 171 20.42 -21.35 -7.33
C GLU A 171 19.94 -22.78 -7.56
N SER A 172 20.86 -23.74 -7.45
CA SER A 172 20.52 -25.15 -7.55
C SER A 172 19.60 -25.54 -6.39
N ASN A 173 18.34 -25.84 -6.71
CA ASN A 173 17.34 -26.26 -5.74
C ASN A 173 16.44 -27.34 -6.38
N PRO A 174 16.48 -28.60 -5.89
CA PRO A 174 15.68 -29.69 -6.45
C PRO A 174 14.17 -29.48 -6.35
N THR A 175 13.71 -28.76 -5.31
CA THR A 175 12.29 -28.46 -5.10
C THR A 175 11.81 -27.30 -5.97
N TRP A 176 12.69 -26.30 -6.17
CA TRP A 176 12.39 -25.07 -6.89
C TRP A 176 13.37 -24.87 -8.06
N PRO A 177 13.39 -25.76 -9.07
CA PRO A 177 14.35 -25.67 -10.16
C PRO A 177 14.14 -24.40 -10.99
N CYS A 178 15.21 -23.81 -11.48
CA CYS A 178 15.11 -22.64 -12.35
C CYS A 178 14.48 -23.01 -13.70
N ALA A 179 13.46 -22.27 -14.09
CA ALA A 179 12.84 -22.39 -15.40
C ALA A 179 13.77 -21.83 -16.49
N ALA A 180 13.82 -22.52 -17.64
CA ALA A 180 14.68 -22.12 -18.75
C ALA A 180 14.36 -20.70 -19.23
N GLY A 181 15.39 -19.86 -19.36
CA GLY A 181 15.25 -18.47 -19.84
C GLY A 181 14.61 -17.51 -18.84
N LYS A 182 14.35 -17.91 -17.59
CA LYS A 182 13.76 -17.06 -16.56
C LYS A 182 14.83 -16.50 -15.60
N LYS A 183 14.57 -15.29 -15.10
CA LYS A 183 15.37 -14.61 -14.07
C LYS A 183 14.53 -14.30 -12.84
N TYR A 184 15.09 -14.49 -11.65
CA TYR A 184 14.45 -14.32 -10.34
C TYR A 184 15.03 -13.14 -9.56
N TYR A 185 15.40 -12.06 -10.26
CA TYR A 185 15.80 -10.79 -9.64
C TYR A 185 14.66 -10.14 -8.86
N GLY A 186 15.00 -9.16 -8.03
CA GLY A 186 14.04 -8.50 -7.15
C GLY A 186 12.83 -7.95 -7.90
N ARG A 187 11.63 -8.35 -7.50
CA ARG A 187 10.36 -7.77 -8.00
C ARG A 187 9.38 -7.50 -6.88
N GLY A 188 8.48 -6.55 -7.14
CA GLY A 188 7.40 -6.16 -6.26
C GLY A 188 7.85 -5.43 -4.99
N PRO A 189 6.93 -5.23 -4.03
CA PRO A 189 7.16 -4.40 -2.86
C PRO A 189 8.26 -4.91 -1.92
N MET A 190 8.43 -6.23 -1.82
CA MET A 190 9.47 -6.85 -0.97
C MET A 190 10.74 -7.21 -1.75
N GLN A 191 10.83 -6.81 -3.03
CA GLN A 191 11.92 -7.20 -3.93
C GLN A 191 12.27 -8.70 -3.84
N ILE A 192 11.24 -9.57 -3.87
CA ILE A 192 11.46 -11.01 -3.71
C ILE A 192 12.45 -11.48 -4.78
N SER A 193 13.49 -12.19 -4.34
CA SER A 193 14.61 -12.59 -5.17
C SER A 193 14.90 -14.06 -4.98
N TYR A 194 15.53 -14.69 -5.97
CA TYR A 194 15.85 -16.12 -6.03
C TYR A 194 14.70 -17.08 -6.28
N ASN A 195 14.96 -18.12 -7.09
CA ASN A 195 14.01 -19.20 -7.41
C ASN A 195 13.42 -19.88 -6.17
N TYR A 196 14.21 -20.04 -5.11
CA TYR A 196 13.75 -20.65 -3.86
C TYR A 196 12.81 -19.76 -3.03
N ASN A 197 12.63 -18.49 -3.39
CA ASN A 197 11.55 -17.64 -2.85
C ASN A 197 10.37 -17.55 -3.82
N TYR A 198 10.61 -17.44 -5.13
CA TYR A 198 9.55 -17.42 -6.14
C TYR A 198 8.69 -18.70 -6.13
N GLY A 199 9.33 -19.86 -6.01
CA GLY A 199 8.65 -21.16 -5.93
C GLY A 199 7.63 -21.25 -4.79
N PRO A 200 8.05 -21.16 -3.51
CA PRO A 200 7.12 -21.26 -2.39
C PRO A 200 6.14 -20.08 -2.31
N ALA A 201 6.53 -18.86 -2.72
CA ALA A 201 5.59 -17.75 -2.83
C ALA A 201 4.46 -18.06 -3.81
N GLY A 202 4.82 -18.56 -4.99
CA GLY A 202 3.87 -18.96 -6.03
C GLY A 202 2.93 -20.07 -5.54
N GLN A 203 3.49 -21.10 -4.90
CA GLN A 203 2.70 -22.17 -4.30
C GLN A 203 1.69 -21.63 -3.28
N ALA A 204 2.11 -20.73 -2.39
CA ALA A 204 1.26 -20.19 -1.33
C ALA A 204 0.09 -19.34 -1.87
N ILE A 205 0.30 -18.64 -2.99
CA ILE A 205 -0.72 -17.75 -3.57
C ILE A 205 -1.49 -18.38 -4.74
N GLY A 206 -1.18 -19.64 -5.09
CA GLY A 206 -1.83 -20.38 -6.16
C GLY A 206 -1.43 -19.91 -7.58
N VAL A 207 -0.22 -19.40 -7.76
CA VAL A 207 0.29 -18.88 -9.04
C VAL A 207 1.65 -19.52 -9.36
N ASP A 208 1.85 -19.99 -10.59
CA ASP A 208 3.14 -20.53 -11.02
C ASP A 208 4.16 -19.42 -11.30
N LEU A 209 4.75 -18.88 -10.23
CA LEU A 209 5.77 -17.85 -10.27
C LEU A 209 7.17 -18.38 -10.64
N LEU A 210 7.38 -19.70 -10.58
CA LEU A 210 8.66 -20.28 -10.96
C LEU A 210 8.84 -20.23 -12.48
N ASN A 211 7.79 -20.54 -13.24
CA ASN A 211 7.79 -20.39 -14.70
C ASN A 211 7.37 -18.99 -15.18
N ASN A 212 6.65 -18.22 -14.35
CA ASN A 212 6.15 -16.88 -14.72
C ASN A 212 6.56 -15.80 -13.68
N PRO A 213 7.87 -15.60 -13.41
CA PRO A 213 8.32 -14.67 -12.37
C PRO A 213 7.98 -13.21 -12.68
N ASP A 214 7.79 -12.85 -13.95
CA ASP A 214 7.44 -11.49 -14.37
C ASP A 214 6.05 -11.05 -13.89
N LEU A 215 5.16 -11.99 -13.52
CA LEU A 215 3.84 -11.68 -12.95
C LEU A 215 3.95 -10.80 -11.70
N VAL A 216 5.04 -10.91 -10.94
CA VAL A 216 5.30 -10.07 -9.76
C VAL A 216 5.51 -8.59 -10.12
N ALA A 217 5.91 -8.29 -11.37
CA ALA A 217 6.10 -6.92 -11.87
C ALA A 217 5.05 -6.48 -12.91
N THR A 218 4.13 -7.36 -13.31
CA THR A 218 3.07 -7.06 -14.30
C THR A 218 1.66 -7.15 -13.74
N ASP A 219 1.43 -7.85 -12.63
CA ASP A 219 0.13 -7.91 -11.93
C ASP A 219 0.29 -7.33 -10.52
N PRO A 220 -0.36 -6.19 -10.20
CA PRO A 220 -0.16 -5.52 -8.92
C PRO A 220 -0.75 -6.29 -7.73
N VAL A 221 -1.80 -7.10 -7.92
CA VAL A 221 -2.35 -7.94 -6.84
C VAL A 221 -1.37 -9.06 -6.52
N ILE A 222 -0.84 -9.76 -7.53
CA ILE A 222 0.20 -10.77 -7.35
C ILE A 222 1.43 -10.15 -6.69
N SER A 223 1.84 -8.96 -7.14
CA SER A 223 2.96 -8.21 -6.57
C SER A 223 2.81 -8.02 -5.06
N PHE A 224 1.68 -7.45 -4.59
CA PHE A 224 1.40 -7.32 -3.17
C PHE A 224 1.28 -8.66 -2.45
N LYS A 225 0.66 -9.68 -3.07
CA LYS A 225 0.53 -11.01 -2.45
C LYS A 225 1.89 -11.63 -2.16
N THR A 226 2.89 -11.47 -3.03
CA THR A 226 4.24 -11.98 -2.76
C THR A 226 4.91 -11.29 -1.57
N ALA A 227 4.72 -9.98 -1.44
CA ALA A 227 5.26 -9.22 -0.31
C ALA A 227 4.59 -9.61 1.01
N ILE A 228 3.25 -9.76 1.01
CA ILE A 228 2.51 -10.18 2.21
C ILE A 228 2.83 -11.64 2.54
N TRP A 229 2.99 -12.53 1.56
CA TRP A 229 3.46 -13.89 1.79
C TRP A 229 4.79 -13.89 2.54
N PHE A 230 5.78 -13.12 2.09
CA PHE A 230 7.08 -13.03 2.78
C PHE A 230 6.90 -12.54 4.22
N TRP A 231 6.10 -11.49 4.41
CA TRP A 231 5.81 -10.91 5.72
C TRP A 231 5.21 -11.91 6.71
N MET A 232 4.29 -12.74 6.23
CA MET A 232 3.51 -13.69 7.02
C MET A 232 4.20 -15.05 7.22
N THR A 233 5.29 -15.34 6.48
CA THR A 233 5.88 -16.68 6.44
C THR A 233 7.17 -16.74 7.26
N ALA A 234 7.17 -17.54 8.33
CA ALA A 234 8.39 -17.86 9.06
C ALA A 234 9.32 -18.75 8.21
N GLN A 235 10.61 -18.46 8.24
CA GLN A 235 11.64 -19.25 7.57
C GLN A 235 12.76 -19.52 8.57
N SER A 236 12.67 -20.67 9.27
CA SER A 236 13.58 -21.03 10.36
C SER A 236 15.06 -20.80 9.98
N PRO A 237 15.84 -20.10 10.81
CA PRO A 237 15.54 -19.70 12.19
C PRO A 237 14.74 -18.40 12.35
N LYS A 238 14.37 -17.72 11.27
CA LYS A 238 13.65 -16.45 11.30
C LYS A 238 12.16 -16.67 11.63
N PRO A 239 11.58 -15.96 12.62
CA PRO A 239 10.13 -15.88 12.76
C PRO A 239 9.53 -15.08 11.59
N SER A 240 8.19 -15.07 11.47
CA SER A 240 7.54 -14.18 10.52
C SER A 240 7.64 -12.72 11.00
N CYS A 241 7.63 -11.77 10.06
CA CYS A 241 7.55 -10.34 10.40
C CYS A 241 6.23 -10.02 11.12
N HIS A 242 5.16 -10.70 10.71
CA HIS A 242 3.84 -10.67 11.35
C HIS A 242 3.90 -10.98 12.84
N ASP A 243 4.49 -12.13 13.23
CA ASP A 243 4.53 -12.55 14.63
C ASP A 243 5.35 -11.58 15.48
N VAL A 244 6.40 -10.98 14.92
CA VAL A 244 7.18 -9.94 15.60
C VAL A 244 6.34 -8.70 15.88
N ILE A 245 5.70 -8.12 14.84
CA ILE A 245 5.03 -6.82 14.99
C ILE A 245 3.75 -6.90 15.83
N THR A 246 3.10 -8.07 15.83
CA THR A 246 1.88 -8.37 16.60
C THR A 246 2.17 -8.84 18.03
N GLY A 247 3.45 -9.09 18.36
CA GLY A 247 3.87 -9.54 19.69
C GLY A 247 3.66 -11.03 19.95
N ALA A 248 3.41 -11.84 18.91
CA ALA A 248 3.29 -13.29 19.01
C ALA A 248 4.65 -14.01 19.09
N TRP A 249 5.73 -13.38 18.63
CA TRP A 249 7.08 -13.92 18.74
C TRP A 249 7.72 -13.61 20.09
N SER A 250 8.20 -14.64 20.78
CA SER A 250 9.08 -14.52 21.95
C SER A 250 10.51 -14.91 21.57
N PRO A 251 11.53 -14.07 21.88
CA PRO A 251 12.93 -14.41 21.63
C PRO A 251 13.34 -15.71 22.34
N SER A 252 14.07 -16.57 21.64
CA SER A 252 14.77 -17.70 22.26
C SER A 252 15.99 -17.22 23.07
N ASP A 253 16.62 -18.13 23.82
CA ASP A 253 17.91 -17.85 24.47
C ASP A 253 18.98 -17.42 23.45
N ALA A 254 18.98 -18.02 22.27
CA ALA A 254 19.90 -17.68 21.19
C ALA A 254 19.61 -16.30 20.57
N ASP A 255 18.34 -15.88 20.55
CA ASP A 255 17.94 -14.53 20.12
C ASP A 255 18.37 -13.48 21.15
N SER A 256 18.10 -13.75 22.43
CA SER A 256 18.49 -12.90 23.54
C SER A 256 20.00 -12.70 23.60
N ALA A 257 20.79 -13.78 23.47
CA ALA A 257 22.25 -13.71 23.40
C ALA A 257 22.77 -12.98 22.16
N ALA A 258 22.00 -12.96 21.08
CA ALA A 258 22.31 -12.23 19.86
C ALA A 258 21.80 -10.78 19.86
N GLY A 259 21.19 -10.32 20.96
CA GLY A 259 20.60 -8.98 21.07
C GLY A 259 19.31 -8.79 20.26
N ARG A 260 18.73 -9.86 19.70
CA ARG A 260 17.48 -9.80 18.92
C ARG A 260 16.29 -9.68 19.87
N VAL A 261 15.71 -8.49 19.93
CA VAL A 261 14.56 -8.14 20.77
C VAL A 261 13.34 -7.77 19.92
N PRO A 262 12.10 -7.95 20.42
CA PRO A 262 10.90 -7.61 19.66
C PRO A 262 10.87 -6.11 19.28
N GLY A 263 10.58 -5.83 18.01
CA GLY A 263 10.53 -4.47 17.47
C GLY A 263 10.80 -4.41 15.97
N TYR A 264 10.76 -3.19 15.42
CA TYR A 264 10.95 -2.99 13.98
C TYR A 264 12.36 -3.37 13.50
N GLY A 265 13.37 -3.27 14.37
CA GLY A 265 14.74 -3.65 14.06
C GLY A 265 14.90 -5.14 13.73
N VAL A 266 14.25 -6.03 14.48
CA VAL A 266 14.36 -7.46 14.18
C VAL A 266 13.61 -7.84 12.88
N ILE A 267 12.61 -7.04 12.46
CA ILE A 267 11.98 -7.16 11.13
C ILE A 267 13.00 -6.83 10.03
N THR A 268 13.77 -5.74 10.19
CA THR A 268 14.89 -5.44 9.29
C THR A 268 15.92 -6.58 9.26
N ASN A 269 16.20 -7.20 10.41
CA ASN A 269 17.09 -8.36 10.51
C ASN A 269 16.54 -9.59 9.75
N ILE A 270 15.23 -9.86 9.84
CA ILE A 270 14.56 -10.92 9.08
C ILE A 270 14.73 -10.68 7.58
N ILE A 271 14.49 -9.45 7.11
CA ILE A 271 14.50 -9.09 5.69
C ILE A 271 15.92 -9.12 5.12
N ASN A 272 16.86 -8.40 5.71
CA ASN A 272 18.21 -8.23 5.15
C ASN A 272 19.34 -8.15 6.18
N GLY A 273 19.18 -8.84 7.32
CA GLY A 273 20.08 -8.71 8.46
C GLY A 273 21.55 -8.97 8.16
N GLY A 274 21.88 -9.95 7.31
CA GLY A 274 23.27 -10.25 6.96
C GLY A 274 24.01 -9.06 6.34
N LEU A 275 23.30 -8.20 5.61
CA LEU A 275 23.86 -7.03 4.98
C LEU A 275 23.73 -5.76 5.83
N GLU A 276 22.77 -5.68 6.74
CA GLU A 276 22.38 -4.42 7.39
C GLU A 276 22.58 -4.38 8.92
N CYS A 277 22.53 -5.53 9.60
CA CYS A 277 22.48 -5.57 11.07
C CYS A 277 23.83 -5.96 11.71
N GLY A 278 23.98 -5.65 13.01
CA GLY A 278 25.12 -6.09 13.83
C GLY A 278 26.46 -5.44 13.51
N LYS A 279 26.45 -4.29 12.84
CA LYS A 279 27.65 -3.58 12.36
C LYS A 279 27.67 -2.09 12.71
N GLY A 280 26.89 -1.69 13.72
CA GLY A 280 26.71 -0.28 14.09
C GLY A 280 25.69 0.43 13.20
N THR A 281 25.74 1.76 13.18
CA THR A 281 24.81 2.60 12.42
C THR A 281 24.91 2.31 10.92
N ASP A 282 23.76 2.13 10.27
CA ASP A 282 23.65 1.83 8.85
C ASP A 282 22.58 2.70 8.19
N ALA A 283 22.91 3.32 7.05
CA ALA A 283 21.99 4.23 6.36
C ALA A 283 20.74 3.53 5.82
N ARG A 284 20.82 2.24 5.47
CA ARG A 284 19.68 1.47 4.96
C ARG A 284 18.68 1.18 6.07
N VAL A 285 19.19 0.77 7.24
CA VAL A 285 18.38 0.59 8.45
C VAL A 285 17.72 1.92 8.86
N ALA A 286 18.47 3.03 8.82
CA ALA A 286 17.92 4.35 9.12
C ALA A 286 16.80 4.77 8.14
N ASP A 287 16.94 4.44 6.85
CA ASP A 287 15.91 4.72 5.84
C ASP A 287 14.62 3.91 6.08
N ARG A 288 14.74 2.61 6.38
CA ARG A 288 13.60 1.76 6.80
C ARG A 288 12.87 2.38 8.00
N ILE A 289 13.61 2.81 9.02
CA ILE A 289 13.06 3.46 10.22
C ILE A 289 12.36 4.78 9.86
N GLY A 290 12.96 5.60 8.98
CA GLY A 290 12.39 6.87 8.55
C GLY A 290 11.03 6.71 7.87
N PHE A 291 10.89 5.74 6.97
CA PHE A 291 9.60 5.37 6.39
C PHE A 291 8.59 4.93 7.46
N TYR A 292 8.98 3.98 8.31
CA TYR A 292 8.10 3.45 9.35
C TYR A 292 7.59 4.55 10.30
N GLN A 293 8.48 5.44 10.76
CA GLN A 293 8.12 6.54 11.64
C GLN A 293 7.14 7.51 10.97
N ARG A 294 7.39 7.89 9.70
CA ARG A 294 6.46 8.74 8.94
C ARG A 294 5.08 8.06 8.82
N TYR A 295 5.04 6.76 8.57
CA TYR A 295 3.77 6.06 8.35
C TYR A 295 3.01 5.88 9.66
N CYS A 296 3.70 5.58 10.77
CA CYS A 296 3.12 5.59 12.11
C CYS A 296 2.45 6.92 12.45
N GLN A 297 3.03 8.06 12.06
CA GLN A 297 2.40 9.37 12.23
C GLN A 297 1.10 9.50 11.43
N ILE A 298 1.08 9.05 10.17
CA ILE A 298 -0.11 9.16 9.29
C ILE A 298 -1.27 8.27 9.77
N VAL A 299 -0.97 7.09 10.32
CA VAL A 299 -2.00 6.17 10.85
C VAL A 299 -2.28 6.36 12.35
N GLU A 300 -1.60 7.34 12.98
CA GLU A 300 -1.77 7.77 14.37
C GLU A 300 -1.46 6.68 15.41
N VAL A 301 -0.32 6.00 15.26
CA VAL A 301 0.17 5.00 16.22
C VAL A 301 1.61 5.28 16.65
N SER A 302 1.99 4.80 17.83
CA SER A 302 3.38 4.83 18.26
C SER A 302 4.22 3.79 17.50
N PRO A 303 5.42 4.13 17.00
CA PRO A 303 6.35 3.17 16.40
C PRO A 303 6.81 2.06 17.36
N GLY A 304 6.75 2.31 18.67
CA GLY A 304 7.33 1.45 19.70
C GLY A 304 8.85 1.58 19.80
N ASP A 305 9.46 0.64 20.52
CA ASP A 305 10.89 0.60 20.80
C ASP A 305 11.64 -0.33 19.84
N ASN A 306 12.97 -0.45 20.02
CA ASN A 306 13.85 -1.38 19.29
C ASN A 306 13.72 -1.24 17.77
N LEU A 307 13.79 0.01 17.29
CA LEU A 307 13.58 0.33 15.88
C LEU A 307 14.73 -0.09 14.97
N ASP A 308 15.95 -0.18 15.51
CA ASP A 308 17.14 -0.56 14.78
C ASP A 308 17.61 -1.99 15.08
N CYS A 309 18.49 -2.48 14.22
CA CYS A 309 19.21 -3.72 14.41
C CYS A 309 20.73 -3.51 14.45
N TYR A 310 21.20 -2.31 14.81
CA TYR A 310 22.61 -1.94 14.72
C TYR A 310 23.52 -2.88 15.52
N ASN A 311 23.01 -3.37 16.66
CA ASN A 311 23.71 -4.27 17.57
C ASN A 311 23.12 -5.70 17.61
N GLN A 312 22.21 -6.04 16.70
CA GLN A 312 21.61 -7.38 16.64
C GLN A 312 22.44 -8.28 15.72
N ARG A 313 22.84 -9.46 16.18
CA ARG A 313 23.49 -10.44 15.28
C ARG A 313 22.50 -10.89 14.20
N PRO A 314 22.90 -10.93 12.92
CA PRO A 314 22.04 -11.42 11.86
C PRO A 314 21.53 -12.84 12.10
N PHE A 315 20.32 -13.16 11.65
CA PHE A 315 19.80 -14.54 11.69
C PHE A 315 20.58 -15.50 10.78
N ASN A 316 21.20 -14.98 9.72
CA ASN A 316 21.96 -15.72 8.72
C ASN A 316 23.48 -15.57 8.89
N ALA A 317 23.94 -15.16 10.08
CA ALA A 317 25.35 -15.11 10.46
C ALA A 317 25.82 -16.41 11.12
#